data_AF-M2NM04-F1
#
_entry.id   AF-M2NM04-F1
#
_cell.length_a   1.000
_cell.length_b   1.000
_cell.length_c   1.000
_cell.angle_alpha   90.00
_cell.angle_beta   90.00
_cell.angle_gamma   90.00
#
_symmetry.space_group_name_H-M   'P 1'
#
loop_
_entity.id
_entity.type
_entity.pdbx_description
1 polymer ?
#
loop_
_entity_poly.entity_id
_entity_poly.type
_entity_poly.pdbx_seq_one_letter_code
_entity_poly.pdbx_strand_id
1 'polypeptide(L)'
;MEGDVEQAFPPGGAQWPPPQGWVQQPVPAPLARKRRWPLFAGIAGLVLVLVAGLTTWLLWPSKAGREPFEQALAGLSSAPAVRNSTSAVGGMIKTDVKTTASGETSGTMSFQGKKMEIMAVGGKVYFKAPDGLLPGARGAASEAGEDLKDRWITGEDALFGPALRQFESPERLATRLREALERAGDIPEDQDETVRDVPALKASTPAGDLYVSKEAPHRILRFSLKMPGGMPSVPRVPTIPDAGSRPPMPSGAGLGESDVDALSPEETVAVYEDLISNTKKLSGAVDTGVRFDMDGAATVACGAAGCTVTANVSNSASANSGGKVTGQVNATMTANVTIGGRAAGSCRNTATLPLNGAGSISCVNSGAGGVFSSVEAEKKADAEARSRASGGVPVQYRIESIASVSVLAEAIGQVEITRLVDELAERRSKLGGK
;
A
#
# COMPACT_ATOMS: atom_id res chain seq x y z
N MET A 1 26.10 -20.97 -41.65
CA MET A 1 25.31 -22.19 -41.42
C MET A 1 23.86 -21.75 -41.50
N GLU A 2 23.37 -21.65 -42.73
CA GLU A 2 21.95 -21.64 -43.07
C GLU A 2 21.20 -22.80 -42.38
N GLY A 3 19.97 -22.54 -41.99
CA GLY A 3 19.03 -23.54 -41.48
C GLY A 3 17.61 -23.11 -41.85
N ASP A 4 17.05 -23.87 -42.78
CA ASP A 4 15.87 -23.62 -43.60
C ASP A 4 14.51 -23.61 -42.88
N VAL A 5 13.58 -23.01 -43.60
CA VAL A 5 12.13 -22.91 -43.43
C VAL A 5 11.47 -24.28 -43.63
N GLU A 6 10.49 -24.63 -42.78
CA GLU A 6 9.48 -25.62 -43.13
C GLU A 6 8.09 -25.20 -42.62
N GLN A 7 7.26 -24.70 -43.55
CA GLN A 7 5.83 -24.46 -43.39
C GLN A 7 5.06 -25.69 -43.90
N ALA A 8 4.17 -26.24 -43.09
CA ALA A 8 3.24 -27.29 -43.49
C ALA A 8 1.78 -26.82 -43.38
N PHE A 9 1.09 -26.81 -44.51
CA PHE A 9 -0.36 -26.69 -44.66
C PHE A 9 -1.01 -28.07 -44.59
N PRO A 10 -2.22 -28.22 -44.02
CA PRO A 10 -3.15 -29.28 -44.41
C PRO A 10 -4.16 -28.82 -45.48
N PRO A 11 -4.63 -29.73 -46.35
CA PRO A 11 -5.56 -29.44 -47.44
C PRO A 11 -7.03 -29.61 -47.01
N GLY A 12 -7.92 -28.90 -47.71
CA GLY A 12 -9.23 -29.44 -48.08
C GLY A 12 -10.45 -29.02 -47.26
N GLY A 13 -11.18 -28.03 -47.79
CA GLY A 13 -12.62 -28.21 -48.08
C GLY A 13 -13.64 -27.87 -46.98
N ALA A 14 -14.22 -26.67 -47.06
CA ALA A 14 -15.68 -26.47 -46.91
C ALA A 14 -16.09 -25.00 -47.19
N GLN A 15 -16.51 -24.77 -48.43
CA GLN A 15 -17.77 -24.12 -48.80
C GLN A 15 -18.17 -22.81 -48.09
N TRP A 16 -17.96 -21.72 -48.81
CA TRP A 16 -18.64 -20.44 -48.65
C TRP A 16 -20.11 -20.54 -49.10
N PRO A 17 -21.09 -20.05 -48.34
CA PRO A 17 -22.40 -19.72 -48.89
C PRO A 17 -22.40 -18.35 -49.61
N PRO A 18 -23.25 -18.18 -50.64
CA PRO A 18 -23.24 -17.05 -51.57
C PRO A 18 -23.85 -15.75 -51.02
N PRO A 19 -23.65 -14.61 -51.73
CA PRO A 19 -24.17 -13.31 -51.32
C PRO A 19 -25.63 -13.07 -51.77
N GLN A 20 -26.33 -12.26 -50.98
CA GLN A 20 -27.53 -11.47 -51.31
C GLN A 20 -28.81 -12.22 -51.74
N GLY A 21 -29.74 -12.33 -50.79
CA GLY A 21 -31.15 -12.60 -51.02
C GLY A 21 -31.99 -11.39 -50.67
N TRP A 22 -32.69 -10.87 -51.67
CA TRP A 22 -33.66 -9.79 -51.60
C TRP A 22 -34.79 -10.11 -50.62
N VAL A 23 -34.98 -9.28 -49.59
CA VAL A 23 -36.22 -9.34 -48.79
C VAL A 23 -37.30 -8.58 -49.57
N GLN A 24 -38.29 -9.32 -50.04
CA GLN A 24 -39.45 -8.74 -50.72
C GLN A 24 -40.25 -7.87 -49.75
N GLN A 25 -40.51 -6.64 -50.19
CA GLN A 25 -41.56 -5.79 -49.64
C GLN A 25 -42.91 -6.51 -49.81
N PRO A 26 -43.70 -6.70 -48.75
CA PRO A 26 -45.07 -7.13 -48.90
C PRO A 26 -45.92 -6.05 -49.60
N VAL A 27 -46.61 -6.49 -50.66
CA VAL A 27 -47.58 -5.73 -51.45
C VAL A 27 -48.79 -5.33 -50.58
N PRO A 28 -49.34 -4.11 -50.73
CA PRO A 28 -50.48 -3.63 -49.96
C PRO A 28 -51.78 -4.35 -50.36
N ALA A 29 -52.51 -4.83 -49.36
CA ALA A 29 -53.87 -5.37 -49.51
C ALA A 29 -54.92 -4.24 -49.65
N PRO A 30 -56.05 -4.50 -50.34
CA PRO A 30 -56.97 -3.48 -50.82
C PRO A 30 -57.80 -2.78 -49.72
N LEU A 31 -58.11 -1.51 -49.99
CA LEU A 31 -58.97 -0.63 -49.19
C LEU A 31 -60.39 -1.21 -49.06
N ALA A 32 -60.70 -1.76 -47.88
CA ALA A 32 -62.07 -2.03 -47.47
C ALA A 32 -62.68 -0.83 -46.73
N ARG A 33 -63.85 -0.44 -47.22
CA ARG A 33 -64.61 0.78 -46.95
C ARG A 33 -65.26 0.77 -45.55
N LYS A 34 -64.94 1.81 -44.76
CA LYS A 34 -65.70 2.44 -43.64
C LYS A 34 -66.55 1.54 -42.70
N ARG A 35 -66.17 1.55 -41.42
CA ARG A 35 -67.13 1.72 -40.32
C ARG A 35 -66.63 2.80 -39.36
N ARG A 36 -67.44 3.84 -39.22
CA ARG A 36 -67.19 5.05 -38.41
C ARG A 36 -67.22 4.70 -36.91
N TRP A 37 -66.23 5.23 -36.17
CA TRP A 37 -66.12 5.36 -34.69
C TRP A 37 -65.92 4.08 -33.85
N PRO A 38 -65.12 4.14 -32.75
CA PRO A 38 -64.71 5.35 -32.02
C PRO A 38 -63.18 5.56 -31.94
N LEU A 39 -62.74 6.74 -32.34
CA LEU A 39 -61.39 7.30 -32.14
C LEU A 39 -61.11 7.71 -30.68
N PHE A 40 -61.99 7.37 -29.73
CA PHE A 40 -61.88 7.79 -28.33
C PHE A 40 -61.16 6.79 -27.42
N ALA A 41 -61.07 5.51 -27.80
CA ALA A 41 -60.44 4.49 -26.94
C ALA A 41 -58.90 4.55 -26.99
N GLY A 42 -58.31 4.82 -28.16
CA GLY A 42 -56.85 4.93 -28.31
C GLY A 42 -56.27 6.17 -27.65
N ILE A 43 -56.99 7.30 -27.70
CA ILE A 43 -56.57 8.54 -27.03
C ILE A 43 -56.70 8.39 -25.52
N ALA A 44 -57.77 7.76 -25.00
CA ALA A 44 -57.92 7.51 -23.57
C ALA A 44 -56.81 6.60 -23.02
N GLY A 45 -56.42 5.55 -23.75
CA GLY A 45 -55.31 4.67 -23.36
C GLY A 45 -53.95 5.38 -23.37
N LEU A 46 -53.67 6.21 -24.38
CA LEU A 46 -52.43 6.97 -24.47
C LEU A 46 -52.35 8.08 -23.41
N VAL A 47 -53.48 8.75 -23.12
CA VAL A 47 -53.59 9.71 -22.02
C VAL A 47 -53.41 9.00 -20.68
N LEU A 48 -53.96 7.80 -20.47
CA LEU A 48 -53.73 7.04 -19.24
C LEU A 48 -52.27 6.61 -19.06
N VAL A 49 -51.57 6.21 -20.13
CA VAL A 49 -50.13 5.88 -20.05
C VAL A 49 -49.27 7.13 -19.84
N LEU A 50 -49.59 8.24 -20.50
CA LEU A 50 -48.91 9.51 -20.28
C LEU A 50 -49.19 10.06 -18.89
N VAL A 51 -50.43 10.00 -18.40
CA VAL A 51 -50.78 10.43 -17.04
C VAL A 51 -50.17 9.49 -16.01
N ALA A 52 -50.15 8.17 -16.22
CA ALA A 52 -49.45 7.25 -15.34
C ALA A 52 -47.94 7.49 -15.33
N GLY A 53 -47.33 7.73 -16.50
CA GLY A 53 -45.92 8.10 -16.63
C GLY A 53 -45.60 9.43 -15.95
N LEU A 54 -46.44 10.45 -16.16
CA LEU A 54 -46.30 11.78 -15.58
C LEU A 54 -46.54 11.74 -14.07
N THR A 55 -47.51 10.96 -13.58
CA THR A 55 -47.73 10.80 -12.13
C THR A 55 -46.60 10.02 -11.50
N THR A 56 -46.05 8.96 -12.12
CA THR A 56 -44.83 8.30 -11.61
C THR A 56 -43.61 9.20 -11.65
N TRP A 57 -43.53 10.15 -12.59
CA TRP A 57 -42.42 11.10 -12.70
C TRP A 57 -42.56 12.28 -11.72
N LEU A 58 -43.78 12.78 -11.49
CA LEU A 58 -44.11 13.80 -10.49
C LEU A 58 -44.13 13.28 -9.05
N LEU A 59 -44.44 12.00 -8.86
CA LEU A 59 -44.34 11.30 -7.57
C LEU A 59 -42.92 10.79 -7.30
N TRP A 60 -42.01 10.89 -8.28
CA TRP A 60 -40.60 10.69 -8.01
C TRP A 60 -40.13 11.90 -7.20
N PRO A 61 -39.72 11.74 -5.94
CA PRO A 61 -39.22 12.87 -5.17
C PRO A 61 -38.05 13.46 -5.93
N SER A 62 -38.23 14.65 -6.51
CA SER A 62 -37.14 15.42 -7.07
C SER A 62 -36.19 15.66 -5.90
N LYS A 63 -35.03 15.01 -5.95
CA LYS A 63 -34.01 15.11 -4.91
C LYS A 63 -33.35 16.48 -4.98
N ALA A 64 -34.10 17.53 -4.62
CA ALA A 64 -33.68 18.92 -4.60
C ALA A 64 -32.38 19.05 -3.77
N GLY A 65 -31.51 19.98 -4.17
CA GLY A 65 -30.22 20.20 -3.53
C GLY A 65 -29.10 19.17 -3.82
N ARG A 66 -29.33 18.13 -4.64
CA ARG A 66 -28.27 17.13 -4.97
C ARG A 66 -27.28 17.57 -6.04
N GLU A 67 -27.67 18.46 -6.94
CA GLU A 67 -26.84 18.85 -8.10
C GLU A 67 -25.43 19.35 -7.71
N PRO A 68 -25.25 20.21 -6.70
CA PRO A 68 -23.92 20.62 -6.25
C PRO A 68 -23.01 19.46 -5.83
N PHE A 69 -23.59 18.43 -5.19
CA PHE A 69 -22.86 17.24 -4.76
C PHE A 69 -22.43 16.39 -5.94
N GLU A 70 -23.31 16.18 -6.93
CA GLU A 70 -22.97 15.43 -8.15
C GLU A 70 -21.87 16.13 -8.95
N GLN A 71 -21.95 17.46 -9.08
CA GLN A 71 -20.90 18.25 -9.74
C GLN A 71 -19.56 18.14 -9.00
N ALA A 72 -19.58 18.23 -7.66
CA ALA A 72 -18.38 18.07 -6.85
C ALA A 72 -17.76 16.67 -6.94
N LEU A 73 -18.59 15.62 -6.95
CA LEU A 73 -18.15 14.24 -7.12
C LEU A 73 -17.62 13.95 -8.53
N ALA A 74 -18.22 14.55 -9.56
CA ALA A 74 -17.70 14.49 -10.92
C ALA A 74 -16.32 15.17 -11.00
N GLY A 75 -16.20 16.37 -10.44
CA GLY A 75 -14.93 17.09 -10.32
C GLY A 75 -13.85 16.26 -9.63
N LEU A 76 -14.18 15.68 -8.47
CA LEU A 76 -13.30 14.78 -7.73
C LEU A 76 -12.86 13.57 -8.56
N SER A 77 -13.79 12.89 -9.25
CA SER A 77 -13.48 11.70 -10.05
C SER A 77 -12.51 11.98 -11.20
N SER A 78 -12.55 13.20 -11.73
CA SER A 78 -11.67 13.65 -12.82
C SER A 78 -10.36 14.29 -12.34
N ALA A 79 -10.16 14.45 -11.03
CA ALA A 79 -8.99 15.11 -10.49
C ALA A 79 -7.72 14.27 -10.73
N PRO A 80 -6.63 14.86 -11.23
CA PRO A 80 -5.39 14.13 -11.51
C PRO A 80 -4.68 13.68 -10.22
N ALA A 81 -4.89 14.41 -9.12
CA ALA A 81 -4.49 14.02 -7.77
C ALA A 81 -5.31 14.78 -6.73
N VAL A 82 -5.39 14.21 -5.52
CA VAL A 82 -6.09 14.79 -4.38
C VAL A 82 -5.22 14.70 -3.12
N ARG A 83 -5.39 15.66 -2.22
CA ARG A 83 -4.90 15.60 -0.85
C ARG A 83 -6.04 15.16 0.05
N ASN A 84 -5.75 14.19 0.90
CA ASN A 84 -6.63 13.77 1.99
C ASN A 84 -5.92 14.01 3.32
N SER A 85 -6.53 14.83 4.16
CA SER A 85 -6.07 15.07 5.52
C SER A 85 -7.11 14.52 6.50
N THR A 86 -6.76 13.51 7.29
CA THR A 86 -7.67 12.94 8.29
C THR A 86 -7.17 13.21 9.70
N SER A 87 -8.08 13.58 10.61
CA SER A 87 -7.82 13.64 12.05
C SER A 87 -8.79 12.71 12.76
N ALA A 88 -8.27 11.66 13.38
CA ALA A 88 -9.05 10.61 14.03
C ALA A 88 -8.66 10.40 15.50
N VAL A 89 -9.56 9.79 16.26
CA VAL A 89 -9.35 9.38 17.66
C VAL A 89 -8.87 10.55 18.53
N GLY A 90 -9.58 11.68 18.49
CA GLY A 90 -9.22 12.89 19.25
C GLY A 90 -7.91 13.55 18.81
N GLY A 91 -7.50 13.35 17.55
CA GLY A 91 -6.27 13.90 16.98
C GLY A 91 -5.00 13.09 17.27
N MET A 92 -5.14 11.91 17.90
CA MET A 92 -4.01 10.99 18.11
C MET A 92 -3.47 10.41 16.80
N ILE A 93 -4.34 10.27 15.81
CA ILE A 93 -4.00 9.87 14.46
C ILE A 93 -4.26 11.06 13.55
N LYS A 94 -3.21 11.53 12.87
CA LYS A 94 -3.34 12.50 11.79
C LYS A 94 -2.73 11.91 10.55
N THR A 95 -3.38 12.04 9.42
CA THR A 95 -2.83 11.65 8.12
C THR A 95 -2.90 12.85 7.21
N ASP A 96 -1.90 12.98 6.36
CA ASP A 96 -1.84 13.97 5.30
C ASP A 96 -1.17 13.29 4.11
N VAL A 97 -2.01 12.85 3.19
CA VAL A 97 -1.60 12.02 2.05
C VAL A 97 -2.09 12.61 0.75
N LYS A 98 -1.26 12.49 -0.26
CA LYS A 98 -1.56 12.91 -1.62
C LYS A 98 -1.65 11.67 -2.49
N THR A 99 -2.79 11.48 -3.14
CA THR A 99 -3.08 10.31 -3.97
C THR A 99 -3.32 10.74 -5.41
N THR A 100 -2.63 10.08 -6.34
CA THR A 100 -2.77 10.30 -7.77
C THR A 100 -4.03 9.62 -8.33
N ALA A 101 -4.44 9.97 -9.55
CA ALA A 101 -5.56 9.36 -10.26
C ALA A 101 -5.48 7.83 -10.34
N SER A 102 -4.27 7.29 -10.43
CA SER A 102 -3.99 5.84 -10.51
C SER A 102 -3.89 5.16 -9.14
N GLY A 103 -3.95 5.92 -8.05
CA GLY A 103 -3.97 5.39 -6.69
C GLY A 103 -2.60 5.29 -6.02
N GLU A 104 -1.50 5.71 -6.67
CA GLU A 104 -0.23 5.87 -5.97
C GLU A 104 -0.33 7.03 -4.99
N THR A 105 0.20 6.82 -3.79
CA THR A 105 0.04 7.72 -2.66
C THR A 105 1.39 8.04 -2.05
N SER A 106 1.60 9.29 -1.68
CA SER A 106 2.73 9.72 -0.86
C SER A 106 2.25 10.65 0.22
N GLY A 107 2.78 10.54 1.43
CA GLY A 107 2.46 11.46 2.49
C GLY A 107 2.95 11.02 3.84
N THR A 108 2.25 11.47 4.87
CA THR A 108 2.70 11.27 6.25
C THR A 108 1.53 10.92 7.14
N MET A 109 1.81 10.11 8.15
CA MET A 109 0.89 9.88 9.26
C MET A 109 1.59 10.21 10.56
N SER A 110 0.85 10.67 11.56
CA SER A 110 1.34 10.78 12.92
C SER A 110 0.50 9.90 13.84
N PHE A 111 1.18 9.19 14.72
CA PHE A 111 0.57 8.44 15.82
C PHE A 111 1.17 8.95 17.14
N GLN A 112 0.33 9.43 18.05
CA GLN A 112 0.77 10.02 19.34
C GLN A 112 1.83 11.12 19.16
N GLY A 113 1.64 11.98 18.15
CA GLY A 113 2.53 13.10 17.83
C GLY A 113 3.84 12.71 17.12
N LYS A 114 4.14 11.41 16.97
CA LYS A 114 5.30 10.95 16.21
C LYS A 114 4.94 10.73 14.74
N LYS A 115 5.68 11.38 13.85
CA LYS A 115 5.46 11.38 12.40
C LYS A 115 6.14 10.18 11.73
N MET A 116 5.47 9.58 10.76
CA MET A 116 5.93 8.49 9.90
C MET A 116 5.63 8.87 8.45
N GLU A 117 6.48 8.46 7.52
CA GLU A 117 6.22 8.61 6.09
C GLU A 117 5.46 7.39 5.59
N ILE A 118 4.57 7.61 4.63
CA ILE A 118 3.78 6.55 3.97
C ILE A 118 3.92 6.72 2.47
N MET A 119 4.04 5.60 1.77
CA MET A 119 4.00 5.55 0.32
C MET A 119 3.24 4.31 -0.14
N ALA A 120 2.32 4.46 -1.09
CA ALA A 120 1.70 3.36 -1.81
C ALA A 120 2.15 3.43 -3.27
N VAL A 121 2.84 2.39 -3.75
CA VAL A 121 3.33 2.29 -5.12
C VAL A 121 3.38 0.83 -5.56
N GLY A 122 3.01 0.56 -6.81
CA GLY A 122 2.99 -0.82 -7.35
C GLY A 122 2.04 -1.76 -6.59
N GLY A 123 0.96 -1.23 -6.01
CA GLY A 123 0.01 -2.00 -5.21
C GLY A 123 0.51 -2.42 -3.82
N LYS A 124 1.70 -1.99 -3.42
CA LYS A 124 2.26 -2.21 -2.09
C LYS A 124 2.26 -0.92 -1.29
N VAL A 125 2.10 -1.03 0.03
CA VAL A 125 2.23 0.09 0.95
C VAL A 125 3.49 -0.04 1.78
N TYR A 126 4.22 1.05 1.85
CA TYR A 126 5.48 1.20 2.54
C TYR A 126 5.34 2.26 3.63
N PHE A 127 5.92 1.97 4.77
CA PHE A 127 6.01 2.88 5.90
C PHE A 127 7.47 3.12 6.23
N LYS A 128 7.80 4.35 6.61
CA LYS A 128 9.10 4.68 7.17
C LYS A 128 8.86 5.36 8.51
N ALA A 129 9.19 4.64 9.58
CA ALA A 129 8.99 5.10 10.94
C ALA A 129 10.33 5.57 11.55
N PRO A 130 10.30 6.61 12.40
CA PRO A 130 11.45 6.99 13.19
C PRO A 130 11.67 6.00 14.34
N ASP A 131 12.80 6.14 15.02
CA ASP A 131 13.22 5.25 16.09
C ASP A 131 12.15 5.00 17.16
N GLY A 132 12.02 3.73 17.54
CA GLY A 132 11.20 3.29 18.67
C GLY A 132 9.68 3.32 18.42
N LEU A 133 9.22 3.43 17.16
CA LEU A 133 7.81 3.33 16.80
C LEU A 133 7.36 1.97 16.24
N LEU A 134 8.29 1.15 15.73
CA LEU A 134 7.94 -0.12 15.09
C LEU A 134 7.65 -1.22 16.14
N PRO A 135 6.50 -1.91 16.07
CA PRO A 135 6.23 -3.08 16.90
C PRO A 135 7.19 -4.23 16.53
N GLY A 136 7.69 -4.94 17.55
CA GLY A 136 8.81 -5.90 17.40
C GLY A 136 10.13 -5.40 18.01
N ALA A 137 10.27 -4.09 18.26
CA ALA A 137 11.40 -3.52 19.03
C ALA A 137 11.35 -3.82 20.55
N ARG A 138 10.30 -4.51 21.03
CA ARG A 138 10.15 -4.92 22.43
C ARG A 138 10.00 -6.44 22.52
N GLY A 139 11.13 -7.12 22.71
CA GLY A 139 11.22 -8.55 23.00
C GLY A 139 12.05 -9.31 21.96
N ALA A 140 13.22 -9.77 22.37
CA ALA A 140 14.17 -10.65 21.67
C ALA A 140 14.91 -10.14 20.40
N ALA A 141 14.57 -8.96 19.84
CA ALA A 141 15.23 -8.43 18.63
C ALA A 141 15.63 -6.95 18.73
N SER A 142 16.30 -6.55 19.82
CA SER A 142 16.80 -5.16 19.98
C SER A 142 17.81 -4.76 18.91
N GLU A 143 18.52 -5.70 18.27
CA GLU A 143 19.42 -5.43 17.14
C GLU A 143 18.66 -5.25 15.80
N ALA A 144 17.55 -5.98 15.59
CA ALA A 144 16.73 -5.82 14.38
C ALA A 144 16.03 -4.44 14.34
N GLY A 145 15.78 -3.82 15.49
CA GLY A 145 15.21 -2.47 15.58
C GLY A 145 16.15 -1.38 15.03
N GLU A 146 17.47 -1.52 15.19
CA GLU A 146 18.45 -0.62 14.59
C GLU A 146 18.53 -0.81 13.07
N ASP A 147 18.44 -2.05 12.60
CA ASP A 147 18.49 -2.39 11.17
C ASP A 147 17.27 -1.89 10.38
N LEU A 148 16.17 -1.52 11.04
CA LEU A 148 14.93 -1.01 10.42
C LEU A 148 14.81 0.52 10.48
N LYS A 149 15.69 1.19 11.20
CA LYS A 149 15.70 2.65 11.33
C LYS A 149 15.77 3.33 9.97
N ASP A 150 14.92 4.32 9.76
CA ASP A 150 14.88 5.16 8.55
C ASP A 150 14.74 4.40 7.22
N ARG A 151 14.35 3.12 7.28
CA ARG A 151 14.09 2.29 6.11
C ARG A 151 12.60 2.21 5.82
N TRP A 152 12.30 2.02 4.54
CA TRP A 152 10.96 1.67 4.09
C TRP A 152 10.65 0.23 4.45
N ILE A 153 9.45 -0.02 4.97
CA ILE A 153 9.00 -1.33 5.45
C ILE A 153 7.62 -1.63 4.88
N THR A 154 7.38 -2.87 4.48
CA THR A 154 6.08 -3.40 4.02
C THR A 154 5.75 -4.72 4.72
N GLY A 155 4.57 -5.30 4.45
CA GLY A 155 4.24 -6.68 4.85
C GLY A 155 3.35 -6.83 6.08
N GLU A 156 3.00 -5.74 6.76
CA GLU A 156 2.15 -5.77 7.96
C GLU A 156 0.73 -5.26 7.69
N ASP A 157 0.02 -5.96 6.79
CA ASP A 157 -1.40 -5.71 6.48
C ASP A 157 -2.28 -5.69 7.74
N ALA A 158 -1.91 -6.45 8.78
CA ALA A 158 -2.64 -6.51 10.04
C ALA A 158 -2.55 -5.22 10.88
N LEU A 159 -1.43 -4.50 10.81
CA LEU A 159 -1.25 -3.26 11.56
C LEU A 159 -1.86 -2.06 10.85
N PHE A 160 -1.75 -2.03 9.52
CA PHE A 160 -2.10 -0.85 8.75
C PHE A 160 -3.32 -1.04 7.85
N GLY A 161 -3.89 -2.24 7.75
CA GLY A 161 -5.01 -2.56 6.85
C GLY A 161 -6.18 -1.56 6.87
N PRO A 162 -6.66 -1.11 8.05
CA PRO A 162 -7.66 -0.04 8.12
C PRO A 162 -7.15 1.30 7.60
N ALA A 163 -5.88 1.65 7.86
CA ALA A 163 -5.22 2.83 7.33
C ALA A 163 -5.01 2.72 5.80
N LEU A 164 -4.86 1.53 5.23
CA LEU A 164 -4.72 1.36 3.78
C LEU A 164 -5.99 1.74 3.01
N ARG A 165 -7.17 1.62 3.63
CA ARG A 165 -8.45 1.98 3.02
C ARG A 165 -8.61 3.49 2.77
N GLN A 166 -7.74 4.32 3.35
CA GLN A 166 -7.77 5.77 3.10
C GLN A 166 -7.00 6.16 1.81
N PHE A 167 -6.23 5.24 1.23
CA PHE A 167 -5.42 5.47 0.02
C PHE A 167 -6.21 5.12 -1.24
N GLU A 168 -7.41 5.69 -1.38
CA GLU A 168 -8.23 5.50 -2.56
C GLU A 168 -7.87 6.51 -3.66
N SER A 169 -7.90 6.08 -4.92
CA SER A 169 -7.84 7.01 -6.04
C SER A 169 -9.04 7.97 -6.02
N PRO A 170 -8.91 9.18 -6.59
CA PRO A 170 -10.00 10.15 -6.68
C PRO A 170 -11.30 9.56 -7.26
N GLU A 171 -11.20 8.72 -8.29
CA GLU A 171 -12.34 8.03 -8.92
C GLU A 171 -13.04 7.04 -7.96
N ARG A 172 -12.27 6.22 -7.24
CA ARG A 172 -12.82 5.26 -6.28
C ARG A 172 -13.47 5.96 -5.10
N LEU A 173 -12.82 7.02 -4.59
CA LEU A 173 -13.36 7.86 -3.53
C LEU A 173 -14.69 8.50 -3.97
N ALA A 174 -14.73 9.12 -5.16
CA ALA A 174 -15.95 9.72 -5.70
C ALA A 174 -17.08 8.70 -5.86
N THR A 175 -16.78 7.49 -6.35
CA THR A 175 -17.77 6.41 -6.51
C THR A 175 -18.35 5.99 -5.16
N ARG A 176 -17.51 5.75 -4.15
CA ARG A 176 -17.96 5.39 -2.80
C ARG A 176 -18.82 6.49 -2.17
N LEU A 177 -18.45 7.75 -2.36
CA LEU A 177 -19.22 8.89 -1.85
C LEU A 177 -20.55 9.06 -2.60
N ARG A 178 -20.60 8.75 -3.91
CA ARG A 178 -21.85 8.73 -4.69
C ARG A 178 -22.82 7.68 -4.16
N GLU A 179 -22.35 6.46 -3.90
CA GLU A 179 -23.16 5.39 -3.29
C GLU A 179 -23.69 5.76 -1.90
N ALA A 180 -22.94 6.57 -1.14
CA ALA A 180 -23.40 7.11 0.13
C ALA A 180 -24.47 8.20 -0.06
N LEU A 181 -24.27 9.11 -1.01
CA LEU A 181 -25.19 10.19 -1.36
C LEU A 181 -26.53 9.67 -1.92
N GLU A 182 -26.52 8.57 -2.65
CA GLU A 182 -27.74 7.91 -3.16
C GLU A 182 -28.69 7.51 -2.03
N ARG A 183 -28.12 7.11 -0.90
CA ARG A 183 -28.82 6.72 0.34
C ARG A 183 -29.06 7.89 1.30
N ALA A 184 -28.64 9.10 0.95
CA ALA A 184 -28.95 10.30 1.72
C ALA A 184 -30.46 10.59 1.68
N GLY A 185 -30.98 11.14 2.78
CA GLY A 185 -32.33 11.69 2.82
C GLY A 185 -32.46 12.98 2.00
N ASP A 186 -33.42 13.82 2.36
CA ASP A 186 -33.56 15.15 1.79
C ASP A 186 -32.40 16.04 2.21
N ILE A 187 -31.92 16.87 1.28
CA ILE A 187 -30.83 17.81 1.48
C ILE A 187 -31.46 19.20 1.55
N PRO A 188 -31.45 19.88 2.72
CA PRO A 188 -31.95 21.24 2.82
C PRO A 188 -31.18 22.18 1.88
N GLU A 189 -31.85 23.09 1.18
CA GLU A 189 -31.17 24.08 0.32
C GLU A 189 -30.61 25.25 1.13
N ASP A 190 -31.28 25.61 2.23
CA ASP A 190 -30.88 26.70 3.11
C ASP A 190 -30.05 26.14 4.27
N GLN A 191 -28.73 26.14 4.06
CA GLN A 191 -27.74 25.69 5.04
C GLN A 191 -26.67 26.78 5.25
N ASP A 192 -26.34 27.00 6.52
CA ASP A 192 -25.29 27.92 6.99
C ASP A 192 -24.13 27.13 7.61
N GLU A 193 -23.64 26.14 6.89
CA GLU A 193 -22.48 25.34 7.30
C GLU A 193 -21.20 25.95 6.73
N THR A 194 -20.09 25.83 7.45
CA THR A 194 -18.77 26.26 6.99
C THR A 194 -17.73 25.17 7.24
N VAL A 195 -16.81 24.99 6.30
CA VAL A 195 -15.68 24.06 6.42
C VAL A 195 -14.41 24.82 6.07
N ARG A 196 -13.48 24.98 7.02
CA ARG A 196 -12.24 25.76 6.83
C ARG A 196 -12.51 27.15 6.22
N ASP A 197 -13.48 27.86 6.78
CA ASP A 197 -13.94 29.19 6.34
C ASP A 197 -14.56 29.25 4.92
N VAL A 198 -14.85 28.11 4.30
CA VAL A 198 -15.58 28.01 3.03
C VAL A 198 -17.06 27.69 3.29
N PRO A 199 -18.01 28.49 2.79
CA PRO A 199 -19.44 28.16 2.85
C PRO A 199 -19.73 26.80 2.21
N ALA A 200 -20.45 25.95 2.94
CA ALA A 200 -20.64 24.55 2.57
C ALA A 200 -22.12 24.14 2.58
N LEU A 201 -22.45 23.19 1.70
CA LEU A 201 -23.69 22.41 1.74
C LEU A 201 -23.36 21.05 2.36
N LYS A 202 -24.23 20.58 3.26
CA LYS A 202 -24.09 19.30 3.94
C LYS A 202 -25.17 18.31 3.48
N ALA A 203 -24.74 17.11 3.13
CA ALA A 203 -25.62 15.97 2.91
C ALA A 203 -25.38 14.93 4.01
N SER A 204 -26.42 14.63 4.80
CA SER A 204 -26.37 13.56 5.80
C SER A 204 -26.62 12.21 5.15
N THR A 205 -25.63 11.33 5.16
CA THR A 205 -25.73 9.96 4.64
C THR A 205 -25.65 8.95 5.79
N PRO A 206 -26.10 7.68 5.59
CA PRO A 206 -25.88 6.63 6.58
C PRO A 206 -24.40 6.33 6.87
N ALA A 207 -23.50 6.67 5.94
CA ALA A 207 -22.06 6.47 6.11
C ALA A 207 -21.36 7.66 6.81
N GLY A 208 -22.01 8.83 6.86
CA GLY A 208 -21.39 10.07 7.31
C GLY A 208 -21.98 11.33 6.68
N ASP A 209 -21.46 12.47 7.11
CA ASP A 209 -21.81 13.77 6.56
C ASP A 209 -20.83 14.16 5.46
N LEU A 210 -21.36 14.43 4.27
CA LEU A 210 -20.61 14.91 3.12
C LEU A 210 -20.79 16.43 3.00
N TYR A 211 -19.68 17.15 2.88
CA TYR A 211 -19.66 18.60 2.76
C TYR A 211 -19.07 19.02 1.41
N VAL A 212 -19.77 19.89 0.68
CA VAL A 212 -19.33 20.45 -0.60
C VAL A 212 -19.42 21.96 -0.59
N SER A 213 -18.63 22.67 -1.39
CA SER A 213 -18.72 24.13 -1.45
C SER A 213 -20.09 24.59 -1.95
N LYS A 214 -20.66 25.59 -1.27
CA LYS A 214 -21.97 26.18 -1.61
C LYS A 214 -21.92 26.93 -2.95
N GLU A 215 -20.79 27.56 -3.24
CA GLU A 215 -20.56 28.28 -4.49
C GLU A 215 -19.83 27.42 -5.52
N ALA A 216 -20.11 27.69 -6.80
CA ALA A 216 -19.41 27.10 -7.91
C ALA A 216 -17.97 27.66 -8.02
N PRO A 217 -16.98 26.86 -8.48
CA PRO A 217 -17.09 25.45 -8.83
C PRO A 217 -17.25 24.57 -7.59
N HIS A 218 -18.28 23.70 -7.58
CA HIS A 218 -18.56 22.84 -6.45
C HIS A 218 -17.43 21.82 -6.24
N ARG A 219 -16.92 21.73 -5.02
CA ARG A 219 -15.82 20.83 -4.64
C ARG A 219 -16.15 20.11 -3.35
N ILE A 220 -15.68 18.88 -3.20
CA ILE A 220 -15.72 18.18 -1.92
C ILE A 220 -14.80 18.91 -0.96
N LEU A 221 -15.28 19.20 0.24
CA LEU A 221 -14.50 19.89 1.28
C LEU A 221 -14.14 18.93 2.42
N ARG A 222 -15.10 18.11 2.85
CA ARG A 222 -14.96 17.21 4.00
C ARG A 222 -15.93 16.04 3.94
N PHE A 223 -15.50 14.90 4.45
CA PHE A 223 -16.35 13.77 4.78
C PHE A 223 -16.14 13.34 6.24
N SER A 224 -17.22 13.33 7.02
CA SER A 224 -17.20 13.00 8.45
C SER A 224 -17.97 11.70 8.70
N LEU A 225 -17.27 10.66 9.14
CA LEU A 225 -17.88 9.34 9.38
C LEU A 225 -18.84 9.37 10.59
N LYS A 226 -20.06 8.86 10.39
CA LYS A 226 -21.04 8.64 11.47
C LYS A 226 -21.04 7.17 11.87
N MET A 227 -20.83 6.89 13.17
CA MET A 227 -21.03 5.54 13.71
C MET A 227 -22.52 5.34 14.08
N PRO A 228 -23.17 4.26 13.63
CA PRO A 228 -24.46 3.86 14.17
C PRO A 228 -24.25 3.27 15.58
N GLY A 229 -24.68 3.99 16.61
CA GLY A 229 -24.63 3.57 18.01
C GLY A 229 -23.31 3.92 18.70
N GLY A 230 -23.38 4.68 19.79
CA GLY A 230 -22.25 4.88 20.69
C GLY A 230 -21.64 3.53 21.09
N MET A 231 -20.31 3.45 21.16
CA MET A 231 -19.62 2.18 21.41
C MET A 231 -20.28 1.44 22.58
N PRO A 232 -20.65 0.15 22.43
CA PRO A 232 -21.11 -0.63 23.57
C PRO A 232 -20.00 -0.62 24.61
N SER A 233 -20.35 -0.25 25.84
CA SER A 233 -19.46 -0.29 26.99
C SER A 233 -18.79 -1.67 27.04
N VAL A 234 -17.51 -1.75 26.69
CA VAL A 234 -16.76 -3.00 26.83
C VAL A 234 -16.80 -3.41 28.31
N PRO A 235 -17.20 -4.66 28.64
CA PRO A 235 -17.13 -5.17 30.01
C PRO A 235 -15.71 -5.00 30.54
N ARG A 236 -15.57 -4.48 31.77
CA ARG A 236 -14.26 -4.37 32.44
C ARG A 236 -13.62 -5.75 32.49
N VAL A 237 -12.58 -5.97 31.68
CA VAL A 237 -11.74 -7.16 31.76
C VAL A 237 -11.05 -7.15 33.13
N PRO A 238 -10.98 -8.28 33.87
CA PRO A 238 -10.35 -8.32 35.18
C PRO A 238 -8.93 -7.77 35.12
N THR A 239 -8.62 -6.90 36.08
CA THR A 239 -7.34 -6.20 36.23
C THR A 239 -6.17 -7.19 36.22
N ILE A 240 -5.37 -7.19 35.15
CA ILE A 240 -4.03 -7.78 35.19
C ILE A 240 -3.18 -6.80 36.03
N PRO A 241 -2.55 -7.24 37.14
CA PRO A 241 -1.62 -6.40 37.85
C PRO A 241 -0.44 -6.10 36.92
N ASP A 242 0.03 -4.85 36.90
CA ASP A 242 1.26 -4.38 36.23
C ASP A 242 1.21 -3.95 34.74
N ALA A 243 0.04 -3.58 34.21
CA ALA A 243 -0.01 -2.79 32.97
C ALA A 243 0.05 -1.29 33.29
N GLY A 244 1.24 -0.70 33.15
CA GLY A 244 1.47 0.74 33.28
C GLY A 244 0.44 1.59 32.52
N SER A 245 0.06 2.70 33.15
CA SER A 245 -0.94 3.71 32.80
C SER A 245 -1.10 3.96 31.29
N ARG A 246 -2.01 3.22 30.63
CA ARG A 246 -2.57 3.68 29.36
C ARG A 246 -3.59 4.78 29.66
N PRO A 247 -3.46 5.99 29.10
CA PRO A 247 -4.48 7.01 29.26
C PRO A 247 -5.83 6.46 28.76
N PRO A 248 -6.93 6.66 29.50
CA PRO A 248 -8.25 6.21 29.07
C PRO A 248 -8.57 6.87 27.73
N MET A 249 -8.97 6.07 26.73
CA MET A 249 -9.45 6.63 25.46
C MET A 249 -10.69 7.48 25.74
N PRO A 250 -10.76 8.72 25.22
CA PRO A 250 -11.93 9.57 25.44
C PRO A 250 -13.16 8.91 24.82
N SER A 251 -14.17 8.69 25.65
CA SER A 251 -15.51 8.26 25.22
C SER A 251 -16.07 9.31 24.26
N GLY A 252 -16.40 8.92 23.02
CA GLY A 252 -16.97 9.82 22.01
C GLY A 252 -16.01 10.26 20.89
N ALA A 253 -14.81 9.69 20.80
CA ALA A 253 -13.92 9.97 19.67
C ALA A 253 -14.55 9.47 18.35
N GLY A 254 -15.01 10.41 17.52
CA GLY A 254 -15.41 10.13 16.14
C GLY A 254 -14.26 9.45 15.37
N LEU A 255 -14.61 8.59 14.41
CA LEU A 255 -13.63 7.87 13.58
C LEU A 255 -12.78 8.79 12.68
N GLY A 256 -13.11 10.07 12.65
CA GLY A 256 -12.29 11.14 12.12
C GLY A 256 -13.01 11.96 11.07
N GLU A 257 -12.59 13.21 10.96
CA GLU A 257 -12.94 14.10 9.85
C GLU A 257 -11.85 13.95 8.79
N SER A 258 -12.26 13.78 7.54
CA SER A 258 -11.37 13.67 6.38
C SER A 258 -11.64 14.86 5.46
N ASP A 259 -10.68 15.78 5.41
CA ASP A 259 -10.67 16.90 4.47
C ASP A 259 -10.11 16.43 3.13
N VAL A 260 -10.73 16.86 2.04
CA VAL A 260 -10.34 16.47 0.67
C VAL A 260 -10.13 17.73 -0.15
N ASP A 261 -8.97 17.82 -0.80
CA ASP A 261 -8.62 18.94 -1.69
C ASP A 261 -8.13 18.39 -3.03
N ALA A 262 -8.67 18.90 -4.14
CA ALA A 262 -8.05 18.65 -5.45
C ALA A 262 -6.74 19.43 -5.53
N LEU A 263 -5.66 18.76 -5.96
CA LEU A 263 -4.35 19.40 -6.07
C LEU A 263 -4.28 20.33 -7.29
N SER A 264 -3.49 21.39 -7.18
CA SER A 264 -3.13 22.20 -8.35
C SER A 264 -2.29 21.37 -9.35
N PRO A 265 -2.14 21.82 -10.61
CA PRO A 265 -1.25 21.17 -11.57
C PRO A 265 0.19 21.07 -11.05
N GLU A 266 0.70 22.13 -10.41
CA GLU A 266 2.06 22.18 -9.86
C GLU A 266 2.21 21.20 -8.68
N GLU A 267 1.23 21.18 -7.77
CA GLU A 267 1.20 20.22 -6.66
C GLU A 267 1.10 18.78 -7.14
N THR A 268 0.34 18.53 -8.21
CA THR A 268 0.23 17.22 -8.84
C THR A 268 1.60 16.78 -9.37
N VAL A 269 2.32 17.64 -10.09
CA VAL A 269 3.68 17.34 -10.57
C VAL A 269 4.62 17.03 -9.40
N ALA A 270 4.56 17.83 -8.33
CA ALA A 270 5.37 17.61 -7.14
C ALA A 270 5.11 16.25 -6.48
N VAL A 271 3.85 15.78 -6.45
CA VAL A 271 3.52 14.43 -5.94
C VAL A 271 4.20 13.34 -6.75
N TYR A 272 4.21 13.44 -8.08
CA TYR A 272 4.91 12.44 -8.91
C TYR A 272 6.43 12.49 -8.69
N GLU A 273 7.01 13.67 -8.51
CA GLU A 273 8.43 13.81 -8.17
C GLU A 273 8.77 13.16 -6.82
N ASP A 274 7.93 13.41 -5.81
CA ASP A 274 8.04 12.78 -4.49
C ASP A 274 7.95 11.26 -4.59
N LEU A 275 6.96 10.74 -5.33
CA LEU A 275 6.79 9.31 -5.57
C LEU A 275 8.01 8.71 -6.29
N ILE A 276 8.52 9.35 -7.34
CA ILE A 276 9.73 8.89 -8.07
C ILE A 276 10.94 8.87 -7.14
N SER A 277 11.16 9.98 -6.40
CA SER A 277 12.28 10.14 -5.48
C SER A 277 12.25 9.08 -4.38
N ASN A 278 11.09 8.84 -3.77
CA ASN A 278 10.94 7.88 -2.68
C ASN A 278 10.91 6.44 -3.18
N THR A 279 10.38 6.17 -4.37
CA THR A 279 10.44 4.84 -4.99
C THR A 279 11.89 4.42 -5.24
N LYS A 280 12.77 5.33 -5.69
CA LYS A 280 14.22 5.07 -5.81
C LYS A 280 14.88 4.69 -4.48
N LYS A 281 14.36 5.21 -3.35
CA LYS A 281 14.83 4.89 -1.99
C LYS A 281 14.28 3.57 -1.46
N LEU A 282 13.43 2.85 -2.21
CA LEU A 282 13.00 1.51 -1.84
C LEU A 282 14.10 0.45 -1.99
N SER A 283 15.27 0.81 -2.52
CA SER A 283 16.43 -0.07 -2.51
C SER A 283 16.78 -0.43 -1.07
N GLY A 284 16.66 -1.71 -0.72
CA GLY A 284 16.82 -2.18 0.65
C GLY A 284 15.62 -1.87 1.55
N ALA A 285 14.43 -1.60 1.01
CA ALA A 285 13.19 -1.68 1.77
C ALA A 285 12.99 -3.10 2.31
N VAL A 286 12.39 -3.23 3.49
CA VAL A 286 12.25 -4.51 4.20
C VAL A 286 10.82 -5.03 4.14
N ASP A 287 10.65 -6.32 3.89
CA ASP A 287 9.37 -7.01 4.05
C ASP A 287 9.29 -7.68 5.43
N THR A 288 8.47 -7.14 6.33
CA THR A 288 8.24 -7.76 7.66
C THR A 288 7.20 -8.88 7.62
N GLY A 289 6.52 -9.08 6.49
CA GLY A 289 5.63 -10.21 6.26
C GLY A 289 6.37 -11.53 6.04
N VAL A 290 7.67 -11.47 5.73
CA VAL A 290 8.54 -12.64 5.61
C VAL A 290 9.47 -12.71 6.83
N ARG A 291 9.39 -13.82 7.57
CA ARG A 291 10.28 -14.10 8.70
C ARG A 291 11.39 -15.04 8.27
N PHE A 292 12.60 -14.78 8.73
CA PHE A 292 13.73 -15.70 8.61
C PHE A 292 14.08 -16.27 9.98
N ASP A 293 14.24 -17.58 10.01
CA ASP A 293 14.72 -18.32 11.16
C ASP A 293 16.10 -18.88 10.81
N MET A 294 17.08 -18.64 11.68
CA MET A 294 18.42 -19.18 11.51
C MET A 294 18.48 -20.63 12.03
N ASP A 295 18.95 -21.54 11.18
CA ASP A 295 19.14 -22.94 11.53
C ASP A 295 20.48 -23.11 12.27
N GLY A 296 20.49 -22.68 13.53
CA GLY A 296 21.69 -22.71 14.39
C GLY A 296 22.59 -21.49 14.24
N ALA A 297 23.84 -21.61 14.72
CA ALA A 297 24.81 -20.53 14.67
C ALA A 297 25.44 -20.37 13.27
N ALA A 298 25.75 -19.13 12.89
CA ALA A 298 26.50 -18.87 11.67
C ALA A 298 27.92 -19.43 11.75
N THR A 299 28.42 -19.97 10.64
CA THR A 299 29.81 -20.43 10.53
C THR A 299 30.70 -19.26 10.11
N VAL A 300 31.79 -19.05 10.85
CA VAL A 300 32.75 -17.96 10.60
C VAL A 300 34.13 -18.57 10.34
N ALA A 301 34.69 -18.30 9.18
CA ALA A 301 36.04 -18.71 8.80
C ALA A 301 36.88 -17.46 8.53
N CYS A 302 37.82 -17.17 9.43
CA CYS A 302 38.72 -16.01 9.32
C CYS A 302 40.15 -16.44 9.03
N GLY A 303 40.85 -15.62 8.27
CA GLY A 303 42.28 -15.74 8.00
C GLY A 303 42.88 -14.40 7.59
N ALA A 304 44.15 -14.39 7.20
CA ALA A 304 44.85 -13.18 6.78
C ALA A 304 44.19 -12.44 5.60
N ALA A 305 43.40 -13.14 4.77
CA ALA A 305 42.67 -12.56 3.64
C ALA A 305 41.31 -11.95 4.01
N GLY A 306 40.84 -12.13 5.26
CA GLY A 306 39.51 -11.70 5.71
C GLY A 306 38.70 -12.81 6.35
N CYS A 307 37.41 -12.55 6.56
CA CYS A 307 36.46 -13.49 7.13
C CYS A 307 35.33 -13.81 6.16
N THR A 308 34.98 -15.10 6.06
CA THR A 308 33.77 -15.57 5.39
C THR A 308 32.76 -15.99 6.44
N VAL A 309 31.56 -15.41 6.38
CA VAL A 309 30.43 -15.75 7.26
C VAL A 309 29.39 -16.47 6.43
N THR A 310 28.92 -17.63 6.87
CA THR A 310 27.85 -18.40 6.22
C THR A 310 26.74 -18.70 7.23
N ALA A 311 25.51 -18.37 6.88
CA ALA A 311 24.33 -18.68 7.67
C ALA A 311 23.37 -19.56 6.86
N ASN A 312 22.84 -20.60 7.51
CA ASN A 312 21.71 -21.36 6.99
C ASN A 312 20.43 -20.76 7.55
N VAL A 313 19.50 -20.45 6.68
CA VAL A 313 18.23 -19.83 7.05
C VAL A 313 17.07 -20.56 6.41
N SER A 314 16.00 -20.69 7.17
CA SER A 314 14.67 -21.00 6.66
C SER A 314 13.83 -19.72 6.68
N ASN A 315 12.84 -19.63 5.80
CA ASN A 315 11.92 -18.50 5.78
C ASN A 315 10.48 -18.96 5.77
N SER A 316 9.61 -18.13 6.36
CA SER A 316 8.17 -18.36 6.37
C SER A 316 7.42 -17.07 6.04
N ALA A 317 6.38 -17.21 5.23
CA ALA A 317 5.44 -16.17 4.86
C ALA A 317 4.03 -16.75 4.75
N SER A 318 3.08 -16.16 5.46
CA SER A 318 1.69 -16.60 5.47
C SER A 318 0.80 -15.65 4.67
N ALA A 319 -0.01 -16.20 3.76
CA ALA A 319 -1.16 -15.45 3.23
C ALA A 319 -2.28 -15.43 4.27
N ASN A 320 -2.89 -14.25 4.45
CA ASN A 320 -4.07 -14.07 5.32
C ASN A 320 -5.27 -14.97 4.92
N SER A 321 -5.27 -15.52 3.71
CA SER A 321 -6.31 -16.40 3.16
C SER A 321 -6.05 -17.91 3.30
N GLY A 322 -5.01 -18.33 4.03
CA GLY A 322 -4.68 -19.75 4.24
C GLY A 322 -4.14 -20.48 3.00
N GLY A 323 -3.89 -19.76 1.91
CA GLY A 323 -3.21 -20.30 0.72
C GLY A 323 -1.71 -20.45 0.94
N LYS A 324 -1.10 -21.48 0.33
CA LYS A 324 0.36 -21.61 0.27
C LYS A 324 0.91 -20.50 -0.63
N VAL A 325 1.75 -19.63 -0.07
CA VAL A 325 2.49 -18.64 -0.85
C VAL A 325 3.72 -19.30 -1.41
N THR A 326 3.83 -19.37 -2.74
CA THR A 326 5.00 -19.91 -3.45
C THR A 326 5.69 -18.78 -4.19
N GLY A 327 7.01 -18.78 -4.23
CA GLY A 327 7.77 -17.74 -4.92
C GLY A 327 9.25 -17.75 -4.55
N GLN A 328 9.92 -16.64 -4.84
CA GLN A 328 11.30 -16.37 -4.42
C GLN A 328 11.31 -15.10 -3.58
N VAL A 329 12.20 -15.04 -2.60
CA VAL A 329 12.45 -13.86 -1.76
C VAL A 329 13.93 -13.52 -1.79
N ASN A 330 14.24 -12.23 -1.92
CA ASN A 330 15.60 -11.76 -1.74
C ASN A 330 15.85 -11.57 -0.24
N ALA A 331 16.82 -12.31 0.28
CA ALA A 331 17.25 -12.26 1.66
C ALA A 331 18.60 -11.55 1.75
N THR A 332 18.66 -10.47 2.50
CA THR A 332 19.87 -9.69 2.71
C THR A 332 20.43 -9.98 4.09
N MET A 333 21.61 -10.59 4.12
CA MET A 333 22.37 -10.91 5.32
C MET A 333 23.35 -9.79 5.63
N THR A 334 23.35 -9.31 6.88
CA THR A 334 24.38 -8.44 7.44
C THR A 334 25.07 -9.18 8.57
N ALA A 335 26.41 -9.22 8.56
CA ALA A 335 27.19 -9.88 9.60
C ALA A 335 28.24 -8.92 10.19
N ASN A 336 28.21 -8.72 11.50
CA ASN A 336 29.19 -7.95 12.25
C ASN A 336 30.21 -8.91 12.88
N VAL A 337 31.48 -8.81 12.49
CA VAL A 337 32.53 -9.78 12.86
C VAL A 337 33.41 -9.22 13.98
N THR A 338 33.71 -10.07 14.95
CA THR A 338 34.72 -9.82 16.00
C THR A 338 35.76 -10.93 16.02
N ILE A 339 37.03 -10.58 16.26
CA ILE A 339 38.16 -11.52 16.29
C ILE A 339 38.94 -11.26 17.58
N GLY A 340 39.04 -12.26 18.45
CA GLY A 340 39.68 -12.14 19.76
C GLY A 340 39.10 -11.01 20.61
N GLY A 341 37.79 -10.74 20.48
CA GLY A 341 37.09 -9.64 21.16
C GLY A 341 37.25 -8.25 20.51
N ARG A 342 37.99 -8.13 19.40
CA ARG A 342 38.15 -6.86 18.66
C ARG A 342 37.17 -6.80 17.50
N ALA A 343 36.54 -5.64 17.28
CA ALA A 343 35.72 -5.41 16.10
C ALA A 343 36.56 -5.53 14.82
N ALA A 344 36.12 -6.38 13.90
CA ALA A 344 36.80 -6.66 12.64
C ALA A 344 36.04 -6.14 11.40
N GLY A 345 34.99 -5.35 11.62
CA GLY A 345 34.11 -4.79 10.58
C GLY A 345 32.88 -5.65 10.31
N SER A 346 32.21 -5.37 9.19
CA SER A 346 30.98 -6.07 8.80
C SER A 346 31.00 -6.47 7.32
N CYS A 347 30.17 -7.44 6.95
CA CYS A 347 29.87 -7.73 5.55
C CYS A 347 28.37 -7.81 5.32
N ARG A 348 27.97 -7.55 4.07
CA ARG A 348 26.59 -7.62 3.62
C ARG A 348 26.52 -8.33 2.28
N ASN A 349 25.56 -9.24 2.12
CA ASN A 349 25.28 -9.88 0.84
C ASN A 349 23.79 -10.22 0.72
N THR A 350 23.30 -10.26 -0.51
CA THR A 350 21.92 -10.62 -0.83
C THR A 350 21.91 -11.94 -1.60
N ALA A 351 21.00 -12.84 -1.23
CA ALA A 351 20.77 -14.09 -1.92
C ALA A 351 19.28 -14.30 -2.15
N THR A 352 18.92 -14.91 -3.27
CA THR A 352 17.54 -15.27 -3.57
C THR A 352 17.25 -16.67 -3.03
N LEU A 353 16.21 -16.79 -2.22
CA LEU A 353 15.78 -18.03 -1.58
C LEU A 353 14.35 -18.38 -2.01
N PRO A 354 14.01 -19.69 -2.09
CA PRO A 354 12.61 -20.08 -2.28
C PRO A 354 11.79 -19.62 -1.08
N LEU A 355 10.63 -19.01 -1.33
CA LEU A 355 9.69 -18.60 -0.29
C LEU A 355 9.13 -19.84 0.41
N ASN A 356 8.99 -19.81 1.74
CA ASN A 356 8.62 -20.96 2.55
C ASN A 356 9.59 -22.15 2.39
N GLY A 357 10.88 -21.84 2.21
CA GLY A 357 11.95 -22.81 2.02
C GLY A 357 13.20 -22.45 2.82
N ALA A 358 14.27 -23.21 2.62
CA ALA A 358 15.55 -23.01 3.28
C ALA A 358 16.68 -22.82 2.26
N GLY A 359 17.76 -22.16 2.71
CA GLY A 359 18.99 -22.05 1.94
C GLY A 359 20.11 -21.40 2.75
N SER A 360 21.28 -21.27 2.12
CA SER A 360 22.47 -20.70 2.74
C SER A 360 22.79 -19.33 2.14
N ILE A 361 23.18 -18.38 2.99
CA ILE A 361 23.67 -17.06 2.58
C ILE A 361 25.09 -16.88 3.11
N SER A 362 25.99 -16.40 2.26
CA SER A 362 27.38 -16.13 2.64
C SER A 362 27.78 -14.69 2.33
N CYS A 363 28.57 -14.06 3.19
CA CYS A 363 29.23 -12.79 2.91
C CYS A 363 30.71 -12.82 3.31
N VAL A 364 31.50 -11.97 2.66
CA VAL A 364 32.95 -11.87 2.88
C VAL A 364 33.30 -10.47 3.38
N ASN A 365 34.01 -10.41 4.50
CA ASN A 365 34.62 -9.20 5.04
C ASN A 365 36.14 -9.27 4.81
N SER A 366 36.61 -8.72 3.69
CA SER A 366 38.06 -8.67 3.37
C SER A 366 38.83 -7.75 4.31
N GLY A 367 38.19 -6.73 4.88
CA GLY A 367 38.80 -5.79 5.83
C GLY A 367 39.21 -6.44 7.17
N ALA A 368 38.63 -7.59 7.52
CA ALA A 368 38.94 -8.30 8.75
C ALA A 368 40.36 -8.92 8.78
N GLY A 369 41.01 -9.07 7.62
CA GLY A 369 42.30 -9.78 7.52
C GLY A 369 43.41 -9.16 8.36
N GLY A 370 43.49 -7.83 8.38
CA GLY A 370 44.47 -7.11 9.19
C GLY A 370 44.26 -7.30 10.70
N VAL A 371 43.00 -7.32 11.15
CA VAL A 371 42.66 -7.58 12.55
C VAL A 371 42.99 -9.03 12.92
N PHE A 372 42.69 -9.97 12.03
CA PHE A 372 43.06 -11.38 12.22
C PHE A 372 44.56 -11.55 12.39
N SER A 373 45.38 -11.02 11.47
CA SER A 373 46.84 -11.13 11.55
C SER A 373 47.42 -10.48 12.81
N SER A 374 46.85 -9.35 13.26
CA SER A 374 47.26 -8.71 14.51
C SER A 374 46.97 -9.58 15.74
N VAL A 375 45.75 -10.13 15.84
CA VAL A 375 45.36 -11.01 16.96
C VAL A 375 46.16 -12.32 16.92
N GLU A 376 46.40 -12.86 15.73
CA GLU A 376 47.23 -14.06 15.56
C GLU A 376 48.66 -13.85 16.06
N ALA A 377 49.31 -12.74 15.68
CA ALA A 377 50.65 -12.42 16.12
C ALA A 377 50.74 -12.31 17.65
N GLU A 378 49.75 -11.67 18.28
CA GLU A 378 49.65 -11.54 19.74
C GLU A 378 49.48 -12.90 20.43
N LYS A 379 48.51 -13.71 19.99
CA LYS A 379 48.26 -15.03 20.59
C LYS A 379 49.42 -15.99 20.38
N LYS A 380 50.08 -15.91 19.23
CA LYS A 380 51.29 -16.69 18.94
C LYS A 380 52.46 -16.27 19.85
N ALA A 381 52.71 -14.97 20.01
CA ALA A 381 53.75 -14.46 20.89
C ALA A 381 53.52 -14.88 22.35
N ASP A 382 52.28 -14.83 22.83
CA ASP A 382 51.89 -15.30 24.16
C ASP A 382 52.13 -16.80 24.34
N ALA A 383 51.74 -17.61 23.34
CA ALA A 383 51.93 -19.06 23.38
C ALA A 383 53.41 -19.44 23.38
N GLU A 384 54.23 -18.76 22.57
CA GLU A 384 55.68 -18.95 22.55
C GLU A 384 56.33 -18.52 23.88
N ALA A 385 55.89 -17.42 24.49
CA ALA A 385 56.37 -16.99 25.80
C ALA A 385 56.07 -18.04 26.88
N ARG A 386 54.86 -18.61 26.88
CA ARG A 386 54.47 -19.71 27.78
C ARG A 386 55.26 -20.98 27.51
N SER A 387 55.45 -21.32 26.24
CA SER A 387 56.25 -22.50 25.84
C SER A 387 57.68 -22.40 26.38
N ARG A 388 58.34 -21.24 26.23
CA ARG A 388 59.68 -20.99 26.79
C ARG A 388 59.69 -21.10 28.32
N ALA A 389 58.66 -20.57 28.99
CA ALA A 389 58.52 -20.69 30.45
C ALA A 389 58.28 -22.14 30.93
N SER A 390 57.72 -23.01 30.08
CA SER A 390 57.45 -24.42 30.36
C SER A 390 58.49 -25.37 29.77
N GLY A 391 59.74 -24.92 29.59
CA GLY A 391 60.84 -25.79 29.14
C GLY A 391 60.76 -26.20 27.67
N GLY A 392 60.09 -25.40 26.83
CA GLY A 392 59.97 -25.63 25.38
C GLY A 392 58.79 -26.52 24.96
N VAL A 393 57.88 -26.87 25.88
CA VAL A 393 56.67 -27.63 25.54
C VAL A 393 55.76 -26.78 24.65
N PRO A 394 55.30 -27.26 23.47
CA PRO A 394 54.42 -26.49 22.59
C PRO A 394 53.08 -26.15 23.28
N VAL A 395 52.69 -24.88 23.25
CA VAL A 395 51.41 -24.40 23.76
C VAL A 395 50.50 -24.09 22.59
N GLN A 396 49.33 -24.73 22.53
CA GLN A 396 48.31 -24.44 21.53
C GLN A 396 47.63 -23.10 21.84
N TYR A 397 47.34 -22.31 20.80
CA TYR A 397 46.50 -21.13 20.91
C TYR A 397 45.30 -21.24 19.99
N ARG A 398 44.21 -20.56 20.35
CA ARG A 398 43.00 -20.46 19.55
C ARG A 398 42.64 -18.99 19.39
N ILE A 399 42.23 -18.62 18.18
CA ILE A 399 41.67 -17.31 17.87
C ILE A 399 40.16 -17.51 17.76
N GLU A 400 39.42 -16.90 18.67
CA GLU A 400 37.96 -16.92 18.61
C GLU A 400 37.49 -15.87 17.60
N SER A 401 36.62 -16.28 16.69
CA SER A 401 35.97 -15.40 15.71
C SER A 401 34.47 -15.58 15.83
N ILE A 402 33.76 -14.49 16.10
CA ILE A 402 32.31 -14.48 16.35
C ILE A 402 31.67 -13.51 15.36
N ALA A 403 30.54 -13.89 14.76
CA ALA A 403 29.73 -13.00 13.95
C ALA A 403 28.32 -12.89 14.54
N SER A 404 27.84 -11.66 14.76
CA SER A 404 26.40 -11.41 14.93
C SER A 404 25.79 -11.24 13.54
N VAL A 405 24.74 -12.00 13.25
CA VAL A 405 24.13 -12.07 11.92
C VAL A 405 22.67 -11.67 11.99
N SER A 406 22.25 -10.75 11.11
CA SER A 406 20.85 -10.44 10.86
C SER A 406 20.50 -10.74 9.40
N VAL A 407 19.31 -11.28 9.17
CA VAL A 407 18.79 -11.58 7.82
C VAL A 407 17.40 -10.98 7.68
N LEU A 408 17.22 -10.18 6.62
CA LEU A 408 15.97 -9.47 6.35
C LEU A 408 15.52 -9.70 4.91
N ALA A 409 14.21 -9.79 4.67
CA ALA A 409 13.65 -9.86 3.32
C ALA A 409 13.69 -8.48 2.68
N GLU A 410 14.07 -8.41 1.42
CA GLU A 410 13.85 -7.21 0.61
C GLU A 410 12.41 -7.16 0.12
N ALA A 411 11.77 -6.01 0.32
CA ALA A 411 10.38 -5.78 -0.08
C ALA A 411 10.18 -5.76 -1.61
N ILE A 412 11.22 -5.36 -2.33
CA ILE A 412 11.18 -5.09 -3.76
C ILE A 412 12.61 -5.16 -4.33
N GLY A 413 12.76 -5.84 -5.48
CA GLY A 413 14.04 -5.94 -6.18
C GLY A 413 14.32 -4.73 -7.08
N GLN A 414 15.59 -4.51 -7.41
CA GLN A 414 16.04 -3.33 -8.18
C GLN A 414 15.35 -3.19 -9.54
N VAL A 415 15.07 -4.29 -10.24
CA VAL A 415 14.39 -4.28 -11.54
C VAL A 415 12.97 -3.72 -11.42
N GLU A 416 12.25 -4.12 -10.38
CA GLU A 416 10.88 -3.65 -10.13
C GLU A 416 10.86 -2.18 -9.68
N ILE A 417 11.86 -1.75 -8.90
CA ILE A 417 12.05 -0.33 -8.56
C ILE A 417 12.20 0.50 -9.84
N THR A 418 13.08 0.10 -10.76
CA THR A 418 13.29 0.79 -12.03
C THR A 418 11.99 0.84 -12.84
N ARG A 419 11.28 -0.29 -12.96
CA ARG A 419 9.99 -0.36 -13.66
C ARG A 419 8.97 0.64 -13.10
N LEU A 420 8.83 0.70 -11.77
CA LEU A 420 7.90 1.62 -11.11
C LEU A 420 8.30 3.09 -11.29
N VAL A 421 9.60 3.40 -11.24
CA VAL A 421 10.12 4.74 -11.49
C VAL A 421 9.82 5.19 -12.91
N ASP A 422 10.04 4.33 -13.90
CA ASP A 422 9.80 4.62 -15.31
C ASP A 422 8.31 4.84 -15.56
N GLU A 423 7.44 4.00 -14.97
CA GLU A 423 5.99 4.13 -15.05
C GLU A 423 5.48 5.46 -14.46
N LEU A 424 5.99 5.84 -13.28
CA LEU A 424 5.67 7.13 -12.66
C LEU A 424 6.17 8.31 -13.50
N ALA A 425 7.36 8.20 -14.09
CA ALA A 425 7.93 9.25 -14.94
C ALA A 425 7.13 9.43 -16.24
N GLU A 426 6.67 8.33 -16.85
CA GLU A 426 5.80 8.36 -18.03
C GLU A 426 4.45 9.02 -17.71
N ARG A 427 3.85 8.71 -16.56
CA ARG A 427 2.58 9.34 -16.15
C ARG A 427 2.76 10.84 -15.88
N ARG A 428 3.86 11.22 -15.22
CA ARG A 428 4.21 12.63 -15.01
C ARG A 428 4.37 13.39 -16.32
N SER A 429 5.04 12.81 -17.32
CA SER A 429 5.24 13.50 -18.62
C SER A 429 3.93 13.77 -19.36
N LYS A 430 2.93 12.90 -19.21
CA LYS A 430 1.58 13.09 -19.77
C LYS A 430 0.80 14.25 -19.11
N LEU A 431 1.18 14.70 -17.92
CA LEU A 431 0.55 15.86 -17.28
C LEU A 431 1.00 17.20 -17.87
N GLY A 432 2.26 17.29 -18.32
CA GLY A 432 2.83 18.51 -18.90
C GLY A 432 2.55 18.71 -20.40
N GLY A 433 1.91 17.72 -21.04
CA GLY A 433 1.58 17.74 -22.47
C GLY A 433 0.15 18.18 -22.80
N LYS A 434 -0.58 18.76 -21.84
CA LYS A 434 -1.95 19.25 -22.03
C LYS A 434 -2.03 20.77 -21.92
#